data_AF-A0A0C9NI17-F1
#
_entry.id   AF-A0A0C9NI17-F1
#
_cell.length_a   1.000
_cell.length_b   1.000
_cell.length_c   1.000
_cell.angle_alpha   90.00
_cell.angle_beta   90.00
_cell.angle_gamma   90.00
#
_symmetry.space_group_name_H-M   'P 1'
#
loop_
_entity.id
_entity.type
_entity.pdbx_description
1 polymer ?
#
loop_
_entity_poly.entity_id
_entity_poly.type
_entity_poly.pdbx_seq_one_letter_code
_entity_poly.pdbx_strand_id
1 'polypeptide(L)'
;GERRMISGLSAKAPVLLVRDIDVQLARETRRLPFAVVGDLSSVSAAFGRPIDVLLGADMFTGSCIALDFANRRMAVVKSGTFLAGPDWRAVALGRGAKQELFIRASVEGLSPVPLMIDLGSSAALMLSSAYARDQGLLNGKLVSTAAIGGVDGVRVNDAFTTQNINIEGLGVSNVPTLGMRAWLSTSTVGNVGLPLIAQFDVVFDVTAGFVWLRPLGPRRRLPMLKDRSGLGLAASPTALTVVHVAANSPAEKAGWAVGDRIVAVNGHSIDANYTRGELWQVRSRPAGTLVKLTMASGDVRDLRLADYY
;
A
#
# COMPACT_ATOMS: atom_id res chain seq x y z
N GLY A 1 -11.20 20.16 -21.52
CA GLY A 1 -11.59 18.82 -21.04
C GLY A 1 -13.01 18.85 -20.53
N GLU A 2 -13.75 17.76 -20.72
CA GLU A 2 -15.11 17.59 -20.22
C GLU A 2 -15.08 17.35 -18.69
N ARG A 3 -15.90 18.06 -17.89
CA ARG A 3 -15.95 17.85 -16.44
C ARG A 3 -16.78 16.60 -16.10
N ARG A 4 -16.24 15.72 -15.26
CA ARG A 4 -16.91 14.52 -14.76
C ARG A 4 -16.66 14.33 -13.27
N MET A 5 -17.47 13.48 -12.64
CA MET A 5 -17.22 12.96 -11.29
C MET A 5 -16.76 11.51 -11.41
N ILE A 6 -15.60 11.18 -10.84
CA ILE A 6 -15.13 9.80 -10.69
C ILE A 6 -15.27 9.34 -9.24
N SER A 7 -15.38 8.03 -9.03
CA SER A 7 -15.44 7.43 -7.68
C SER A 7 -14.17 6.63 -7.44
N GLY A 8 -13.45 6.92 -6.36
CA GLY A 8 -12.38 6.08 -5.82
C GLY A 8 -12.91 5.00 -4.88
N LEU A 9 -12.00 4.38 -4.13
CA LEU A 9 -12.34 3.37 -3.11
C LEU A 9 -13.07 3.95 -1.89
N SER A 10 -12.97 5.26 -1.63
CA SER A 10 -13.54 5.89 -0.43
C SER A 10 -14.34 7.20 -0.61
N ALA A 11 -14.31 7.87 -1.77
CA ALA A 11 -15.19 9.00 -2.14
C ALA A 11 -15.13 9.35 -3.64
N LYS A 12 -15.59 10.56 -4.00
CA LYS A 12 -15.76 11.04 -5.37
C LYS A 12 -15.01 12.35 -5.59
N ALA A 13 -14.42 12.52 -6.77
CA ALA A 13 -13.66 13.73 -7.12
C ALA A 13 -14.08 14.31 -8.49
N PRO A 14 -14.12 15.64 -8.63
CA PRO A 14 -14.29 16.30 -9.93
C PRO A 14 -13.01 16.20 -10.74
N VAL A 15 -13.13 15.88 -12.02
CA VAL A 15 -12.01 15.68 -12.92
C VAL A 15 -12.30 16.23 -14.32
N LEU A 16 -11.24 16.44 -15.09
CA LEU A 16 -11.32 16.72 -16.52
C LEU A 16 -11.01 15.46 -17.32
N LEU A 17 -11.71 15.27 -18.43
CA LEU A 17 -11.37 14.25 -19.43
C LEU A 17 -10.60 14.88 -20.59
N VAL A 18 -9.50 14.23 -20.97
CA VAL A 18 -8.77 14.45 -22.21
C VAL A 18 -8.91 13.19 -23.05
N ARG A 19 -9.27 13.31 -24.33
CA ARG A 19 -9.51 12.15 -25.20
C ARG A 19 -8.31 11.86 -26.08
N ASP A 20 -8.24 10.62 -26.54
CA ASP A 20 -7.32 10.16 -27.57
C ASP A 20 -5.86 10.54 -27.28
N ILE A 21 -5.35 9.98 -26.18
CA ILE A 21 -3.99 10.25 -25.71
C ILE A 21 -3.05 9.11 -26.08
N ASP A 22 -1.80 9.45 -26.36
CA ASP A 22 -0.73 8.47 -26.51
C ASP A 22 0.09 8.40 -25.22
N VAL A 23 0.22 7.19 -24.67
CA VAL A 23 1.09 6.90 -23.54
C VAL A 23 2.19 5.97 -24.02
N GLN A 24 3.44 6.40 -23.84
CA GLN A 24 4.59 5.56 -24.14
C GLN A 24 5.05 4.83 -22.87
N LEU A 25 5.05 3.50 -22.91
CA LEU A 25 5.55 2.65 -21.82
C LEU A 25 6.44 1.56 -22.41
N ALA A 26 7.64 1.36 -21.86
CA ALA A 26 8.60 0.35 -22.32
C ALA A 26 8.88 0.40 -23.84
N ARG A 27 8.91 1.61 -24.43
CA ARG A 27 9.08 1.90 -25.87
C ARG A 27 7.89 1.50 -26.76
N GLU A 28 6.80 1.00 -26.19
CA GLU A 28 5.53 0.79 -26.89
C GLU A 28 4.64 2.01 -26.71
N THR A 29 4.00 2.46 -27.80
CA THR A 29 3.00 3.53 -27.76
C THR A 29 1.62 2.91 -27.63
N ARG A 30 0.84 3.36 -26.65
CA ARG A 30 -0.53 2.93 -26.40
C ARG A 30 -1.47 4.11 -26.58
N ARG A 31 -2.42 3.96 -27.50
CA ARG A 31 -3.53 4.90 -27.66
C ARG A 31 -4.61 4.58 -26.62
N LEU A 32 -4.81 5.47 -25.67
CA LEU A 32 -5.91 5.35 -24.71
C LEU A 32 -7.08 6.25 -25.15
N PRO A 33 -8.34 5.79 -25.03
CA PRO A 33 -9.50 6.57 -25.46
C PRO A 33 -9.65 7.86 -24.67
N PHE A 34 -9.19 7.87 -23.41
CA PHE A 34 -9.12 9.07 -22.59
C PHE A 34 -8.11 8.94 -21.45
N ALA A 35 -7.68 10.07 -20.92
CA ALA A 35 -7.12 10.22 -19.58
C ALA A 35 -8.04 11.08 -18.71
N VAL A 36 -7.94 10.81 -17.41
CA VAL A 36 -8.52 11.64 -16.36
C VAL A 36 -7.45 12.57 -15.82
N VAL A 37 -7.72 13.86 -15.81
CA VAL A 37 -6.86 14.90 -15.25
C VAL A 37 -7.52 15.42 -13.98
N GLY A 38 -6.82 15.29 -12.86
CA GLY A 38 -7.26 15.73 -11.54
C GLY A 38 -6.07 16.10 -10.66
N ASP A 39 -6.35 16.64 -9.48
CA ASP A 39 -5.31 16.96 -8.50
C ASP A 39 -4.75 15.68 -7.88
N LEU A 40 -3.45 15.46 -8.04
CA LEU A 40 -2.70 14.34 -7.46
C LEU A 40 -1.85 14.75 -6.26
N SER A 41 -2.09 15.93 -5.67
CA SER A 41 -1.37 16.45 -4.50
C SER A 41 -1.44 15.51 -3.29
N SER A 42 -2.62 14.96 -2.99
CA SER A 42 -2.83 14.01 -1.90
C SER A 42 -2.08 12.69 -2.11
N VAL A 43 -2.08 12.18 -3.34
CA VAL A 43 -1.32 10.99 -3.73
C VAL A 43 0.18 11.28 -3.64
N SER A 44 0.62 12.42 -4.14
CA SER A 44 2.02 12.85 -4.09
C SER A 44 2.52 12.97 -2.65
N ALA A 45 1.70 13.53 -1.75
CA ALA A 45 1.99 13.62 -0.33
C ALA A 45 2.09 12.23 0.32
N ALA A 46 1.16 11.32 0.01
CA ALA A 46 1.15 9.96 0.54
C ALA A 46 2.38 9.14 0.11
N PHE A 47 2.86 9.33 -1.13
CA PHE A 47 4.06 8.69 -1.65
C PHE A 47 5.36 9.47 -1.36
N GLY A 48 5.26 10.67 -0.80
CA GLY A 48 6.40 11.54 -0.51
C GLY A 48 7.21 11.95 -1.74
N ARG A 49 6.56 12.05 -2.91
CA ARG A 49 7.15 12.50 -4.17
C ARG A 49 6.08 13.00 -5.13
N PRO A 50 6.41 13.90 -6.07
CA PRO A 50 5.50 14.22 -7.17
C PRO A 50 5.07 12.94 -7.90
N ILE A 51 3.76 12.81 -8.07
CA ILE A 51 3.13 11.78 -8.90
C ILE A 51 2.34 12.52 -9.97
N ASP A 52 2.82 12.44 -11.21
CA ASP A 52 2.22 13.15 -12.35
C ASP A 52 1.15 12.34 -13.07
N VAL A 53 1.29 11.01 -13.05
CA VAL A 53 0.42 10.07 -13.78
C VAL A 53 0.15 8.82 -12.96
N LEU A 54 -1.10 8.37 -12.95
CA LEU A 54 -1.50 7.05 -12.49
C LEU A 54 -1.89 6.20 -13.71
N LEU A 55 -1.26 5.04 -13.84
CA LEU A 55 -1.50 4.10 -14.94
C LEU A 55 -2.44 2.99 -14.47
N GLY A 56 -3.53 2.79 -15.22
CA GLY A 56 -4.58 1.82 -14.88
C GLY A 56 -4.37 0.43 -15.51
N ALA A 57 -5.39 -0.42 -15.35
CA ALA A 57 -5.42 -1.77 -15.92
C ALA A 57 -5.42 -1.78 -17.47
N ASP A 58 -5.84 -0.69 -18.09
CA ASP A 58 -5.79 -0.46 -19.53
C ASP A 58 -4.36 -0.55 -20.10
N MET A 59 -3.36 -0.18 -19.31
CA MET A 59 -1.94 -0.33 -19.67
C MET A 59 -1.48 -1.79 -19.76
N PHE A 60 -2.22 -2.75 -19.20
CA PHE A 60 -1.92 -4.18 -19.29
C PHE A 60 -2.57 -4.84 -20.51
N THR A 61 -3.45 -4.14 -21.25
CA THR A 61 -4.19 -4.74 -22.37
C THR A 61 -3.24 -5.22 -23.48
N GLY A 62 -3.29 -6.48 -23.88
CA GLY A 62 -2.38 -7.07 -24.87
C GLY A 62 -0.94 -7.25 -24.40
N SER A 63 -0.62 -6.96 -23.13
CA SER A 63 0.73 -7.12 -22.57
C SER A 63 0.77 -8.04 -21.37
N CYS A 64 1.92 -8.67 -21.23
CA CYS A 64 2.37 -9.35 -20.04
C CYS A 64 3.49 -8.52 -19.40
N ILE A 65 3.30 -8.10 -18.14
CA ILE A 65 4.21 -7.22 -17.40
C ILE A 65 4.85 -7.99 -16.26
N ALA A 66 6.17 -8.19 -16.34
CA ALA A 66 6.96 -8.81 -15.29
C ALA A 66 7.60 -7.74 -14.38
N LEU A 67 7.48 -7.92 -13.07
CA LEU A 67 8.01 -7.03 -12.04
C LEU A 67 9.04 -7.76 -11.17
N ASP A 68 10.28 -7.27 -11.18
CA ASP A 68 11.36 -7.70 -10.29
C ASP A 68 11.66 -6.58 -9.29
N PHE A 69 11.02 -6.67 -8.13
CA PHE A 69 11.15 -5.67 -7.07
C PHE A 69 12.55 -5.65 -6.45
N ALA A 70 13.20 -6.81 -6.35
CA ALA A 70 14.53 -6.93 -5.75
C ALA A 70 15.59 -6.18 -6.58
N ASN A 71 15.51 -6.28 -7.91
CA ASN A 71 16.43 -5.60 -8.82
C ASN A 71 15.90 -4.28 -9.37
N ARG A 72 14.68 -3.87 -8.98
CA ARG A 72 13.99 -2.66 -9.47
C ARG A 72 13.87 -2.62 -10.99
N ARG A 73 13.45 -3.74 -11.58
CA ARG A 73 13.29 -3.90 -13.03
C ARG A 73 11.85 -4.25 -13.39
N MET A 74 11.45 -3.82 -14.58
CA MET A 74 10.20 -4.23 -15.21
C MET A 74 10.49 -4.65 -16.64
N ALA A 75 9.80 -5.68 -17.12
CA ALA A 75 9.75 -6.05 -18.52
C ALA A 75 8.29 -6.04 -18.99
N VAL A 76 8.08 -5.57 -20.21
CA VAL A 76 6.78 -5.60 -20.89
C VAL A 76 6.99 -6.44 -22.14
N VAL A 77 6.17 -7.49 -22.28
CA VAL A 77 6.15 -8.36 -23.45
C VAL A 77 4.70 -8.56 -23.90
N LYS A 78 4.48 -9.21 -25.04
CA LYS A 78 3.14 -9.49 -25.54
C LYS A 78 2.39 -10.44 -24.60
N SER A 79 1.08 -10.25 -24.46
CA SER A 79 0.22 -11.19 -23.74
C SER A 79 0.35 -12.61 -24.31
N GLY A 80 0.33 -13.61 -23.43
CA GLY A 80 0.42 -15.03 -23.76
C GLY A 80 1.84 -15.54 -24.04
N THR A 81 2.88 -14.70 -23.94
CA THR A 81 4.27 -15.13 -24.22
C THR A 81 5.05 -15.59 -22.99
N PHE A 82 4.52 -15.38 -21.78
CA PHE A 82 5.19 -15.82 -20.56
C PHE A 82 5.05 -17.34 -20.39
N LEU A 83 6.18 -18.04 -20.44
CA LEU A 83 6.26 -19.47 -20.20
C LEU A 83 6.66 -19.70 -18.74
N ALA A 84 5.68 -19.99 -17.91
CA ALA A 84 5.87 -20.23 -16.49
C ALA A 84 6.67 -21.52 -16.24
N GLY A 85 7.78 -21.43 -15.50
CA GLY A 85 8.50 -22.59 -14.97
C GLY A 85 7.74 -23.29 -13.83
N PRO A 86 8.20 -24.47 -13.36
CA PRO A 86 7.48 -25.29 -12.38
C PRO A 86 7.26 -24.62 -11.00
N ASP A 87 8.11 -23.65 -10.66
CA ASP A 87 8.06 -22.90 -9.39
C ASP A 87 7.08 -21.71 -9.41
N TRP A 88 6.48 -21.42 -10.57
CA TRP A 88 5.46 -20.39 -10.69
C TRP A 88 4.08 -20.97 -10.41
N ARG A 89 3.21 -20.14 -9.82
CA ARG A 89 1.80 -20.43 -9.62
C ARG A 89 0.97 -19.46 -10.44
N ALA A 90 0.10 -19.99 -11.29
CA ALA A 90 -0.88 -19.19 -12.00
C ALA A 90 -2.05 -18.89 -11.06
N VAL A 91 -2.34 -17.62 -10.84
CA VAL A 91 -3.46 -17.15 -10.02
C VAL A 91 -4.45 -16.46 -10.95
N ALA A 92 -5.68 -16.97 -11.01
CA ALA A 92 -6.71 -16.41 -11.87
C ALA A 92 -7.09 -14.99 -11.42
N LEU A 93 -7.19 -14.07 -12.38
CA LEU A 93 -7.70 -12.72 -12.17
C LEU A 93 -9.21 -12.68 -12.43
N GLY A 94 -9.96 -12.29 -11.40
CA GLY A 94 -11.37 -11.91 -11.53
C GLY A 94 -11.53 -10.41 -11.81
N ARG A 95 -12.74 -10.03 -12.24
CA ARG A 95 -13.15 -8.63 -12.44
C ARG A 95 -14.37 -8.35 -11.58
N GLY A 96 -14.29 -7.31 -10.76
CA GLY A 96 -15.42 -6.82 -9.97
C GLY A 96 -16.39 -5.96 -10.79
N ALA A 97 -17.47 -5.54 -10.14
CA ALA A 97 -18.53 -4.74 -10.76
C ALA A 97 -18.03 -3.39 -11.32
N LYS A 98 -16.95 -2.84 -10.76
CA LYS A 98 -16.31 -1.60 -11.23
C LYS A 98 -15.01 -1.87 -11.99
N GLN A 99 -14.84 -3.09 -12.51
CA GLN A 99 -13.64 -3.54 -13.23
C GLN A 99 -12.37 -3.61 -12.36
N GLU A 100 -12.49 -3.59 -11.03
CA GLU A 100 -11.35 -3.90 -10.17
C GLU A 100 -10.84 -5.31 -10.46
N LEU A 101 -9.52 -5.46 -10.57
CA LEU A 101 -8.89 -6.77 -10.69
C LEU A 101 -8.74 -7.37 -9.29
N PHE A 102 -9.13 -8.62 -9.14
CA PHE A 102 -8.98 -9.32 -7.87
C PHE A 102 -8.43 -10.74 -8.06
N ILE A 103 -7.77 -11.23 -7.02
CA ILE A 103 -7.40 -12.63 -6.85
C ILE A 103 -8.20 -13.21 -5.68
N ARG A 104 -8.25 -14.54 -5.56
CA ARG A 104 -8.78 -15.19 -4.36
C ARG A 104 -7.62 -15.57 -3.44
N ALA A 105 -7.76 -15.27 -2.15
CA ALA A 105 -6.76 -15.61 -1.15
C ALA A 105 -7.44 -16.04 0.16
N SER A 106 -6.84 -17.00 0.86
CA SER A 106 -7.23 -17.37 2.22
C SER A 106 -6.56 -16.43 3.22
N VAL A 107 -7.33 -15.94 4.20
CA VAL A 107 -6.87 -15.09 5.30
C VAL A 107 -7.09 -15.85 6.59
N GLU A 108 -6.05 -16.04 7.40
CA GLU A 108 -6.08 -16.84 8.64
C GLU A 108 -6.61 -18.26 8.46
N GLY A 109 -6.36 -18.87 7.29
CA GLY A 109 -6.80 -20.24 6.98
C GLY A 109 -8.29 -20.37 6.64
N LEU A 110 -9.03 -19.26 6.56
CA LEU A 110 -10.43 -19.25 6.14
C LEU A 110 -10.58 -19.53 4.64
N SER A 111 -11.81 -19.80 4.20
CA SER A 111 -12.13 -20.01 2.79
C SER A 111 -11.66 -18.83 1.91
N PRO A 112 -11.08 -19.08 0.71
CA PRO A 112 -10.56 -18.00 -0.13
C PRO A 112 -11.61 -16.96 -0.57
N VAL A 113 -11.30 -15.70 -0.27
CA VAL A 113 -12.14 -14.53 -0.57
C VAL A 113 -11.52 -13.65 -1.67
N PRO A 114 -12.34 -12.91 -2.44
CA PRO A 114 -11.82 -11.98 -3.44
C PRO A 114 -11.17 -10.76 -2.78
N LEU A 115 -9.89 -10.55 -3.08
CA LEU A 115 -9.09 -9.39 -2.67
C LEU A 115 -8.57 -8.69 -3.93
N MET A 116 -8.77 -7.37 -4.02
CA MET A 116 -8.19 -6.57 -5.10
C MET A 116 -6.68 -6.75 -5.13
N ILE A 117 -6.07 -6.78 -6.31
CA ILE A 117 -4.61 -6.74 -6.45
C ILE A 117 -4.18 -5.36 -6.93
N ASP A 118 -3.41 -4.64 -6.12
CA ASP A 118 -3.23 -3.20 -6.27
C ASP A 118 -1.76 -2.77 -6.12
N LEU A 119 -1.12 -2.51 -7.26
CA LEU A 119 0.25 -1.99 -7.29
C LEU A 119 0.37 -0.55 -6.80
N GLY A 120 -0.75 0.19 -6.70
CA GLY A 120 -0.83 1.56 -6.22
C GLY A 120 -1.09 1.68 -4.71
N SER A 121 -1.27 0.57 -4.00
CA SER A 121 -1.51 0.58 -2.55
C SER A 121 -0.19 0.48 -1.77
N SER A 122 0.03 1.41 -0.83
CA SER A 122 1.19 1.41 0.07
C SER A 122 0.99 0.56 1.33
N ALA A 123 -0.24 0.07 1.57
CA ALA A 123 -0.52 -0.90 2.63
C ALA A 123 -0.29 -2.33 2.13
N ALA A 124 0.25 -3.23 2.95
CA ALA A 124 0.46 -4.62 2.56
C ALA A 124 -0.88 -5.34 2.33
N LEU A 125 -1.80 -5.17 3.28
CA LEU A 125 -3.15 -5.72 3.22
C LEU A 125 -4.15 -4.71 3.79
N MET A 126 -5.26 -4.52 3.09
CA MET A 126 -6.44 -3.85 3.61
C MET A 126 -7.61 -4.83 3.61
N LEU A 127 -8.39 -4.86 4.67
CA LEU A 127 -9.62 -5.66 4.77
C LEU A 127 -10.76 -4.75 5.21
N SER A 128 -11.98 -5.03 4.76
CA SER A 128 -13.17 -4.41 5.34
C SER A 128 -13.24 -4.71 6.85
N SER A 129 -13.42 -3.68 7.69
CA SER A 129 -13.63 -3.89 9.14
C SER A 129 -14.91 -4.68 9.44
N ALA A 130 -15.90 -4.69 8.54
CA ALA A 130 -17.07 -5.56 8.69
C ALA A 130 -16.66 -7.03 8.53
N TYR A 131 -16.00 -7.37 7.41
CA TYR A 131 -15.49 -8.71 7.15
C TYR A 131 -14.56 -9.21 8.27
N ALA A 132 -13.61 -8.36 8.71
CA ALA A 132 -12.67 -8.73 9.75
C ALA A 132 -13.35 -9.05 11.09
N ARG A 133 -14.42 -8.33 11.44
CA ARG A 133 -15.21 -8.62 12.65
C ARG A 133 -16.07 -9.86 12.49
N ASP A 134 -16.79 -10.00 11.38
CA ASP A 134 -17.69 -11.12 11.13
C ASP A 134 -16.96 -12.46 11.11
N GLN A 135 -15.71 -12.47 10.64
CA GLN A 135 -14.85 -13.65 10.63
C GLN A 135 -13.99 -13.81 11.90
N GLY A 136 -14.14 -12.93 12.89
CA GLY A 136 -13.39 -12.99 14.15
C GLY A 136 -11.88 -12.77 13.99
N LEU A 137 -11.43 -12.11 12.91
CA LEU A 137 -10.00 -11.93 12.59
C LEU A 137 -9.24 -11.09 13.62
N LEU A 138 -9.94 -10.35 14.47
CA LEU A 138 -9.37 -9.49 15.51
C LEU A 138 -9.30 -10.18 16.88
N ASN A 139 -9.90 -11.37 17.03
CA ASN A 139 -10.01 -12.04 18.32
C ASN A 139 -8.63 -12.42 18.85
N GLY A 140 -8.33 -12.00 20.09
CA GLY A 140 -7.05 -12.27 20.74
C GLY A 140 -5.86 -11.52 20.16
N LYS A 141 -6.07 -10.55 19.25
CA LYS A 141 -5.01 -9.74 18.65
C LYS A 141 -4.89 -8.37 19.30
N LEU A 142 -3.68 -7.82 19.25
CA LEU A 142 -3.49 -6.38 19.46
C LEU A 142 -4.17 -5.63 18.32
N VAL A 143 -4.99 -4.65 18.67
CA VAL A 143 -5.67 -3.77 17.71
C VAL A 143 -5.38 -2.34 18.08
N SER A 144 -5.04 -1.55 17.07
CA SER A 144 -4.76 -0.13 17.19
C SER A 144 -5.43 0.63 16.05
N THR A 145 -4.98 1.85 15.79
CA THR A 145 -5.50 2.73 14.75
C THR A 145 -4.36 3.27 13.91
N ALA A 146 -4.58 3.43 12.61
CA ALA A 146 -3.67 4.15 11.73
C ALA A 146 -4.43 5.17 10.89
N ALA A 147 -3.80 6.32 10.68
CA ALA A 147 -4.30 7.31 9.73
C ALA A 147 -3.74 7.02 8.34
N ILE A 148 -4.63 6.90 7.36
CA ILE A 148 -4.29 6.71 5.94
C ILE A 148 -4.76 7.95 5.20
N GLY A 149 -3.86 8.56 4.43
CA GLY A 149 -4.22 9.57 3.45
C GLY A 149 -4.62 8.92 2.12
N GLY A 150 -5.77 9.30 1.59
CA GLY A 150 -6.21 8.92 0.25
C GLY A 150 -6.70 10.13 -0.55
N VAL A 151 -7.26 9.86 -1.72
CA VAL A 151 -7.88 10.89 -2.60
C VAL A 151 -8.97 11.68 -1.86
N ASP A 152 -9.54 11.09 -0.81
CA ASP A 152 -10.71 11.59 -0.08
C ASP A 152 -10.37 12.15 1.32
N GLY A 153 -9.09 12.44 1.57
CA GLY A 153 -8.58 12.98 2.83
C GLY A 153 -8.00 11.92 3.78
N VAL A 154 -7.71 12.33 5.00
CA VAL A 154 -7.14 11.46 6.05
C VAL A 154 -8.27 10.73 6.77
N ARG A 155 -8.20 9.40 6.82
CA ARG A 155 -9.13 8.57 7.59
C ARG A 155 -8.39 7.70 8.61
N VAL A 156 -8.97 7.61 9.80
CA VAL A 156 -8.51 6.70 10.84
C VAL A 156 -9.18 5.34 10.65
N ASN A 157 -8.35 4.32 10.51
CA ASN A 157 -8.75 2.92 10.30
C ASN A 157 -8.15 2.05 11.40
N ASP A 158 -8.65 0.82 11.53
CA ASP A 158 -8.09 -0.13 12.49
C ASP A 158 -6.74 -0.64 11.96
N ALA A 159 -5.82 -0.98 12.85
CA ALA A 159 -4.54 -1.59 12.51
C ALA A 159 -4.37 -2.88 13.32
N PHE A 160 -3.96 -3.96 12.66
CA PHE A 160 -3.70 -5.27 13.25
C PHE A 160 -2.77 -6.10 12.35
N THR A 161 -2.24 -7.20 12.86
CA THR A 161 -1.39 -8.12 12.10
C THR A 161 -2.17 -9.36 11.68
N THR A 162 -2.18 -9.64 10.37
CA THR A 162 -2.66 -10.92 9.82
C THR A 162 -1.52 -11.93 9.86
N GLN A 163 -1.69 -13.04 10.56
CA GLN A 163 -0.64 -14.03 10.79
C GLN A 163 -0.37 -14.88 9.55
N ASN A 164 -1.40 -15.14 8.75
CA ASN A 164 -1.26 -15.91 7.53
C ASN A 164 -2.20 -15.41 6.41
N ILE A 165 -1.63 -15.18 5.24
CA ILE A 165 -2.37 -15.07 3.98
C ILE A 165 -1.82 -16.09 3.00
N ASN A 166 -2.69 -16.80 2.30
CA ASN A 166 -2.32 -17.82 1.32
C ASN A 166 -2.96 -17.53 -0.04
N ILE A 167 -2.13 -17.49 -1.08
CA ILE A 167 -2.55 -17.30 -2.47
C ILE A 167 -2.08 -18.53 -3.25
N GLU A 168 -3.00 -19.42 -3.66
CA GLU A 168 -2.67 -20.64 -4.42
C GLU A 168 -1.53 -21.47 -3.80
N GLY A 169 -1.58 -21.68 -2.49
CA GLY A 169 -0.57 -22.41 -1.73
C GLY A 169 0.64 -21.57 -1.31
N LEU A 170 0.77 -20.34 -1.78
CA LEU A 170 1.86 -19.43 -1.44
C LEU A 170 1.53 -18.63 -0.17
N GLY A 171 2.09 -19.06 0.95
CA GLY A 171 1.90 -18.43 2.26
C GLY A 171 2.81 -17.22 2.51
N VAL A 172 2.25 -16.16 3.10
CA VAL A 172 2.99 -15.03 3.68
C VAL A 172 2.48 -14.80 5.10
N SER A 173 3.41 -14.61 6.03
CA SER A 173 3.10 -14.44 7.45
C SER A 173 3.40 -13.04 7.96
N ASN A 174 2.81 -12.67 9.10
CA ASN A 174 3.04 -11.40 9.80
C ASN A 174 2.77 -10.16 8.94
N VAL A 175 1.63 -10.14 8.26
CA VAL A 175 1.24 -9.09 7.30
C VAL A 175 0.58 -7.92 8.05
N PRO A 176 1.17 -6.71 8.06
CA PRO A 176 0.53 -5.52 8.60
C PRO A 176 -0.76 -5.23 7.82
N THR A 177 -1.87 -5.14 8.53
CA THR A 177 -3.21 -5.09 7.95
C THR A 177 -3.96 -3.87 8.46
N LEU A 178 -4.66 -3.20 7.54
CA LEU A 178 -5.55 -2.09 7.84
C LEU A 178 -7.00 -2.54 7.73
N GLY A 179 -7.76 -2.38 8.82
CA GLY A 179 -9.20 -2.57 8.87
C GLY A 179 -9.90 -1.30 8.38
N MET A 180 -10.36 -1.33 7.14
CA MET A 180 -11.03 -0.22 6.48
C MET A 180 -12.46 -0.10 7.00
N ARG A 181 -12.72 0.96 7.78
CA ARG A 181 -14.05 1.20 8.38
C ARG A 181 -15.09 1.57 7.33
N ALA A 182 -14.66 2.18 6.23
CA ALA A 182 -15.49 2.46 5.06
C ALA A 182 -14.93 1.69 3.85
N TRP A 183 -15.63 0.63 3.46
CA TRP A 183 -15.29 -0.19 2.29
C TRP A 183 -16.41 -0.11 1.25
N LEU A 184 -16.10 0.36 0.04
CA LEU A 184 -17.12 0.66 -0.99
C LEU A 184 -17.24 -0.39 -2.09
N SER A 185 -16.36 -1.39 -2.16
CA SER A 185 -16.52 -2.47 -3.16
C SER A 185 -17.56 -3.47 -2.69
N THR A 186 -18.39 -3.90 -3.64
CA THR A 186 -19.36 -4.99 -3.47
C THR A 186 -18.84 -6.32 -4.04
N SER A 187 -17.67 -6.33 -4.69
CA SER A 187 -17.08 -7.50 -5.33
C SER A 187 -15.89 -8.07 -4.56
N THR A 188 -15.27 -7.29 -3.68
CA THR A 188 -14.11 -7.70 -2.89
C THR A 188 -14.30 -7.34 -1.42
N VAL A 189 -13.61 -8.04 -0.54
CA VAL A 189 -13.60 -7.76 0.91
C VAL A 189 -12.28 -7.16 1.39
N GLY A 190 -11.33 -6.95 0.47
CA GLY A 190 -10.03 -6.38 0.78
C GLY A 190 -9.18 -6.08 -0.45
N ASN A 191 -7.95 -5.67 -0.20
CA ASN A 191 -6.96 -5.25 -1.19
C ASN A 191 -5.56 -5.71 -0.74
N VAL A 192 -4.87 -6.40 -1.64
CA VAL A 192 -3.48 -6.83 -1.54
C VAL A 192 -2.63 -5.78 -2.23
N GLY A 193 -1.85 -5.04 -1.44
CA GLY A 193 -1.07 -3.92 -1.93
C GLY A 193 0.40 -4.26 -2.19
N LEU A 194 1.14 -3.25 -2.63
CA LEU A 194 2.50 -3.38 -3.15
C LEU A 194 3.48 -4.09 -2.19
N PRO A 195 3.50 -3.81 -0.86
CA PRO A 195 4.44 -4.49 0.04
C PRO A 195 4.25 -6.02 0.10
N LEU A 196 3.00 -6.50 -0.03
CA LEU A 196 2.69 -7.92 -0.03
C LEU A 196 2.95 -8.54 -1.42
N ILE A 197 2.58 -7.83 -2.49
CA ILE A 197 2.89 -8.25 -3.87
C ILE A 197 4.41 -8.40 -4.06
N ALA A 198 5.20 -7.50 -3.46
CA ALA A 198 6.67 -7.50 -3.54
C ALA A 198 7.35 -8.64 -2.74
N GLN A 199 6.59 -9.53 -2.10
CA GLN A 199 7.11 -10.78 -1.53
C GLN A 199 7.30 -11.88 -2.60
N PHE A 200 6.88 -11.61 -3.83
CA PHE A 200 6.93 -12.50 -4.97
C PHE A 200 7.70 -11.86 -6.14
N ASP A 201 8.28 -12.70 -7.00
CA ASP A 201 8.43 -12.32 -8.41
C ASP A 201 7.03 -12.41 -9.04
N VAL A 202 6.64 -11.39 -9.80
CA VAL A 202 5.26 -11.23 -10.28
C VAL A 202 5.21 -10.99 -11.77
N VAL A 203 4.29 -11.66 -12.45
CA VAL A 203 3.99 -11.43 -13.86
C VAL A 203 2.49 -11.22 -14.02
N PHE A 204 2.08 -10.04 -14.47
CA PHE A 204 0.68 -9.74 -14.77
C PHE A 204 0.39 -9.92 -16.25
N ASP A 205 -0.57 -10.76 -16.60
CA ASP A 205 -1.18 -10.78 -17.93
C ASP A 205 -2.69 -10.70 -17.77
N VAL A 206 -3.17 -9.45 -17.68
CA VAL A 206 -4.58 -9.13 -17.47
C VAL A 206 -5.43 -9.59 -18.66
N THR A 207 -4.83 -9.68 -19.86
CA THR A 207 -5.52 -10.12 -21.07
C THR A 207 -5.68 -11.63 -21.11
N ALA A 208 -4.65 -12.37 -20.70
CA ALA A 208 -4.74 -13.82 -20.50
C ALA A 208 -5.55 -14.20 -19.25
N GLY A 209 -5.79 -13.25 -18.34
CA GLY A 209 -6.62 -13.45 -17.14
C GLY A 209 -5.86 -14.03 -15.95
N PHE A 210 -4.54 -13.85 -15.89
CA PHE A 210 -3.71 -14.42 -14.82
C PHE A 210 -2.70 -13.43 -14.27
N VAL A 211 -2.35 -13.64 -13.00
CA VAL A 211 -1.10 -13.18 -12.41
C VAL A 211 -0.29 -14.42 -12.02
N TRP A 212 0.96 -14.52 -12.47
CA TRP A 212 1.86 -15.56 -12.01
C TRP A 212 2.70 -15.06 -10.87
N LEU A 213 2.78 -15.88 -9.82
CA LEU A 213 3.54 -15.60 -8.62
C LEU A 213 4.61 -16.67 -8.42
N ARG A 214 5.81 -16.25 -8.05
CA ARG A 214 6.86 -17.13 -7.56
C ARG A 214 7.41 -16.56 -6.25
N PRO A 215 7.47 -17.34 -5.16
CA PRO A 215 7.98 -16.83 -3.89
C PRO A 215 9.43 -16.41 -4.01
N LEU A 216 9.78 -15.26 -3.42
CA LEU A 216 11.17 -14.84 -3.33
C LEU A 216 11.89 -15.60 -2.22
N GLY A 217 13.16 -15.94 -2.44
CA GLY A 217 14.04 -16.42 -1.37
C GLY A 217 14.26 -15.32 -0.30
N PRO A 218 14.53 -15.67 0.97
CA PRO A 218 14.58 -14.71 2.08
C PRO A 218 15.52 -13.51 1.85
N ARG A 219 16.67 -13.72 1.18
CA ARG A 219 17.65 -12.65 0.89
C ARG A 219 17.18 -11.65 -0.18
N ARG A 220 16.17 -12.00 -0.98
CA ARG A 220 15.61 -11.14 -2.04
C ARG A 220 14.34 -10.41 -1.60
N ARG A 221 13.71 -10.81 -0.49
CA ARG A 221 12.47 -10.19 -0.03
C ARG A 221 12.74 -8.80 0.53
N LEU A 222 11.95 -7.83 0.07
CA LEU A 222 11.90 -6.52 0.71
C LEU A 222 11.24 -6.66 2.09
N PRO A 223 11.69 -5.88 3.10
CA PRO A 223 11.10 -5.95 4.43
C PRO A 223 9.63 -5.51 4.37
N MET A 224 8.76 -6.29 4.99
CA MET A 224 7.37 -5.91 5.20
C MET A 224 7.30 -4.97 6.40
N LEU A 225 7.41 -3.67 6.12
CA LEU A 225 7.50 -2.63 7.15
C LEU A 225 6.21 -2.58 7.98
N LYS A 226 6.38 -2.64 9.29
CA LYS A 226 5.33 -2.50 10.30
C LYS A 226 5.69 -1.32 11.18
N ASP A 227 4.81 -0.33 11.26
CA ASP A 227 5.02 0.78 12.19
C ASP A 227 5.05 0.25 13.64
N ARG A 228 6.04 0.68 14.41
CA ARG A 228 6.20 0.37 15.84
C ARG A 228 6.31 1.64 16.69
N SER A 229 6.09 2.80 16.09
CA SER A 229 6.13 4.09 16.78
C SER A 229 4.75 4.50 17.31
N GLY A 230 3.70 4.28 16.52
CA GLY A 230 2.38 4.85 16.76
C GLY A 230 2.17 6.25 16.18
N LEU A 231 3.16 6.81 15.49
CA LEU A 231 3.08 8.16 14.92
C LEU A 231 2.59 8.12 13.47
N GLY A 232 1.42 8.71 13.23
CA GLY A 232 1.01 9.15 11.90
C GLY A 232 1.65 10.49 11.58
N LEU A 233 2.47 10.54 10.53
CA LEU A 233 3.34 11.68 10.23
C LEU A 233 3.04 12.23 8.85
N ALA A 234 2.82 13.55 8.77
CA ALA A 234 2.84 14.28 7.51
C ALA A 234 4.24 14.90 7.32
N ALA A 235 4.90 14.55 6.23
CA ALA A 235 6.23 15.06 5.92
C ALA A 235 6.16 16.40 5.17
N SER A 236 7.08 17.30 5.52
CA SER A 236 7.39 18.54 4.82
C SER A 236 8.89 18.60 4.54
N PRO A 237 9.38 19.53 3.71
CA PRO A 237 10.81 19.60 3.39
C PRO A 237 11.75 19.83 4.57
N THR A 238 11.25 20.21 5.75
CA THR A 238 12.08 20.56 6.91
C THR A 238 11.61 19.94 8.23
N ALA A 239 10.45 19.27 8.24
CA ALA A 239 9.86 18.75 9.47
C ALA A 239 8.82 17.67 9.20
N LEU A 240 8.53 16.90 10.24
CA LEU A 240 7.39 15.99 10.31
C LEU A 240 6.38 16.59 11.28
N THR A 241 5.11 16.62 10.89
CA THR A 241 4.01 16.99 11.78
C THR A 241 3.26 15.72 12.18
N VAL A 242 3.05 15.53 13.48
CA VAL A 242 2.19 14.46 13.98
C VAL A 242 0.76 14.80 13.61
N VAL A 243 0.16 13.97 12.75
CA VAL A 243 -1.24 14.11 12.30
C VAL A 243 -2.15 13.06 12.91
N HIS A 244 -1.57 12.03 13.52
CA HIS A 244 -2.31 11.00 14.25
C HIS A 244 -1.41 10.34 15.30
N VAL A 245 -2.00 10.00 16.44
CA VAL A 245 -1.36 9.19 17.47
C VAL A 245 -2.20 7.93 17.62
N ALA A 246 -1.59 6.78 17.37
CA ALA A 246 -2.29 5.51 17.33
C ALA A 246 -2.73 5.07 18.74
N ALA A 247 -3.96 4.58 18.88
CA ALA A 247 -4.47 4.06 20.15
C ALA A 247 -3.62 2.89 20.67
N ASN A 248 -3.38 2.80 21.97
CA ASN A 248 -2.56 1.76 22.63
C ASN A 248 -1.10 1.69 22.17
N SER A 249 -0.60 2.70 21.45
CA SER A 249 0.73 2.70 20.86
C SER A 249 1.82 3.26 21.79
N PRO A 250 3.10 3.07 21.46
CA PRO A 250 4.19 3.72 22.19
C PRO A 250 4.10 5.25 22.18
N ALA A 251 3.67 5.85 21.07
CA ALA A 251 3.49 7.29 20.97
C ALA A 251 2.41 7.80 21.94
N GLU A 252 1.28 7.10 22.04
CA GLU A 252 0.23 7.47 23.01
C GLU A 252 0.76 7.39 24.44
N LYS A 253 1.42 6.29 24.80
CA LYS A 253 2.02 6.08 26.13
C LYS A 253 3.09 7.11 26.48
N ALA A 254 3.83 7.60 25.49
CA ALA A 254 4.85 8.63 25.63
C ALA A 254 4.29 10.07 25.55
N GLY A 255 2.96 10.23 25.51
CA GLY A 255 2.28 11.52 25.54
C GLY A 255 2.50 12.36 24.29
N TRP A 256 2.64 11.75 23.12
CA TRP A 256 2.67 12.48 21.85
C TRP A 256 1.29 13.06 21.53
N ALA A 257 1.27 14.21 20.87
CA ALA A 257 0.04 14.89 20.50
C ALA A 257 0.01 15.24 19.01
N VAL A 258 -1.19 15.29 18.44
CA VAL A 258 -1.39 15.87 17.10
C VAL A 258 -0.93 17.34 17.12
N GLY A 259 -0.18 17.74 16.10
CA GLY A 259 0.46 19.06 16.01
C GLY A 259 1.92 19.08 16.46
N ASP A 260 2.40 18.05 17.18
CA ASP A 260 3.81 17.92 17.52
C ASP A 260 4.68 17.98 16.26
N ARG A 261 5.69 18.86 16.26
CA ARG A 261 6.57 19.11 15.10
C ARG A 261 7.98 18.61 15.37
N ILE A 262 8.40 17.61 14.60
CA ILE A 262 9.70 16.93 14.70
C ILE A 262 10.60 17.45 13.56
N VAL A 263 11.80 17.92 13.88
CA VAL A 263 12.76 18.47 12.93
C VAL A 263 13.99 17.59 12.72
N ALA A 264 14.25 16.61 13.59
CA ALA A 264 15.30 15.61 13.39
C ALA A 264 14.92 14.26 14.00
N VAL A 265 15.47 13.19 13.42
CA VAL A 265 15.34 11.81 13.90
C VAL A 265 16.75 11.25 14.10
N ASN A 266 17.06 10.80 15.31
CA ASN A 266 18.39 10.32 15.70
C ASN A 266 19.52 11.30 15.36
N GLY A 267 19.29 12.60 15.53
CA GLY A 267 20.26 13.65 15.22
C GLY A 267 20.38 14.02 13.73
N HIS A 268 19.67 13.33 12.83
CA HIS A 268 19.62 13.67 11.42
C HIS A 268 18.40 14.55 11.12
N SER A 269 18.64 15.75 10.59
CA SER A 269 17.59 16.69 10.21
C SER A 269 16.64 16.09 9.17
N ILE A 270 15.37 16.46 9.28
CA ILE A 270 14.36 16.13 8.28
C ILE A 270 14.59 16.99 7.05
N ASP A 271 14.57 16.35 5.89
CA ASP A 271 14.68 16.99 4.59
C ASP A 271 13.60 16.48 3.61
N ALA A 272 13.62 17.00 2.39
CA ALA A 272 12.71 16.60 1.32
C ALA A 272 12.85 15.12 0.89
N ASN A 273 13.92 14.42 1.30
CA ASN A 273 14.18 13.02 0.97
C ASN A 273 13.76 12.05 2.07
N TYR A 274 13.22 12.53 3.20
CA TYR A 274 12.86 11.72 4.36
C TYR A 274 12.13 10.42 3.99
N THR A 275 11.06 10.51 3.20
CA THR A 275 10.19 9.38 2.78
C THR A 275 10.89 8.37 1.86
N ARG A 276 12.05 8.72 1.30
CA ARG A 276 12.85 7.86 0.40
C ARG A 276 14.10 7.30 1.08
N GLY A 277 14.51 7.90 2.21
CA GLY A 277 15.72 7.55 2.92
C GLY A 277 15.52 6.51 4.02
N GLU A 278 16.61 6.16 4.68
CA GLU A 278 16.60 5.23 5.82
C GLU A 278 15.84 5.79 7.03
N LEU A 279 15.75 7.12 7.16
CA LEU A 279 15.03 7.78 8.25
C LEU A 279 13.53 7.43 8.27
N TRP A 280 12.91 7.22 7.11
CA TRP A 280 11.52 6.74 7.03
C TRP A 280 11.33 5.37 7.70
N GLN A 281 12.32 4.49 7.55
CA GLN A 281 12.25 3.12 8.05
C GLN A 281 12.50 3.02 9.55
N VAL A 282 13.01 4.08 10.19
CA VAL A 282 13.33 4.10 11.63
C VAL A 282 12.13 3.69 12.47
N ARG A 283 10.92 4.15 12.13
CA ARG A 283 9.69 3.81 12.85
C ARG A 283 9.29 2.33 12.77
N SER A 284 9.91 1.59 11.85
CA SER A 284 9.67 0.17 11.60
C SER A 284 10.83 -0.73 12.04
N ARG A 285 11.83 -0.16 12.74
CA ARG A 285 12.92 -0.94 13.37
C ARG A 285 12.38 -1.91 14.42
N PRO A 286 13.16 -2.91 14.86
CA PRO A 286 12.71 -3.90 15.84
C PRO A 286 12.17 -3.27 17.13
N ALA A 287 11.20 -3.94 17.76
CA ALA A 287 10.71 -3.57 19.08
C ALA A 287 11.87 -3.44 20.09
N GLY A 288 11.76 -2.50 21.02
CA GLY A 288 12.80 -2.14 21.98
C GLY A 288 13.77 -1.07 21.49
N THR A 289 13.85 -0.81 20.18
CA THR A 289 14.69 0.27 19.61
C THR A 289 14.28 1.62 20.20
N LEU A 290 15.26 2.41 20.63
CA LEU A 290 15.05 3.78 21.07
C LEU A 290 15.27 4.73 19.90
N VAL A 291 14.30 5.60 19.63
CA VAL A 291 14.37 6.63 18.59
C VAL A 291 14.38 7.98 19.25
N LYS A 292 15.37 8.81 18.94
CA LYS A 292 15.45 10.19 19.44
C LYS A 292 14.78 11.13 18.45
N LEU A 293 13.79 11.88 18.90
CA LEU A 293 13.02 12.81 18.09
C LEU A 293 13.28 14.22 18.59
N THR A 294 13.95 15.04 17.78
CA THR A 294 14.19 16.45 18.09
C THR A 294 12.99 17.26 17.65
N MET A 295 12.39 17.97 18.59
CA MET A 295 11.24 18.84 18.39
C MET A 295 11.66 20.19 17.83
N ALA A 296 10.74 20.90 17.18
CA ALA A 296 10.98 22.26 16.69
C ALA A 296 11.31 23.27 17.82
N SER A 297 10.91 22.98 19.07
CA SER A 297 11.29 23.75 20.27
C SER A 297 12.76 23.60 20.66
N GLY A 298 13.46 22.59 20.11
CA GLY A 298 14.82 22.20 20.50
C GLY A 298 14.87 21.02 21.46
N ASP A 299 13.76 20.68 22.11
CA ASP A 299 13.69 19.55 23.04
C ASP A 299 13.88 18.21 22.30
N VAL A 300 14.54 17.25 22.95
CA VAL A 300 14.69 15.90 22.42
C VAL A 300 13.84 14.94 23.24
N ARG A 301 12.95 14.21 22.56
CA ARG A 301 12.11 13.16 23.16
C ARG A 301 12.55 11.80 22.69
N ASP A 302 12.70 10.88 23.62
CA ASP A 302 12.96 9.48 23.31
C ASP A 302 11.63 8.72 23.12
N LEU A 303 11.54 7.95 22.04
CA LEU A 303 10.41 7.06 21.76
C LEU A 303 10.92 5.62 21.62
N ARG A 304 10.51 4.74 22.53
CA ARG A 304 10.84 3.32 22.46
C ARG A 304 9.81 2.60 21.60
N LEU A 305 10.27 1.99 20.50
CA LEU A 305 9.42 1.23 19.60
C LEU A 305 8.90 -0.04 20.25
N ALA A 306 7.66 -0.44 19.95
CA ALA A 306 7.09 -1.71 20.37
C ALA A 306 6.07 -2.22 19.35
N ASP A 307 5.82 -3.54 19.35
CA ASP A 307 4.66 -4.08 18.65
C ASP A 307 3.38 -3.68 19.42
N TYR A 308 2.45 -3.02 18.73
CA TYR A 308 1.21 -2.49 19.32
C TYR A 308 -0.05 -2.86 18.53
N TYR A 309 0.11 -3.61 17.43
CA TYR A 309 -0.92 -4.21 16.59
C TYR A 309 -0.32 -5.41 15.83
#